data_AF-A0AAU9UIY0-F1
#
_entry.id   AF-A0AAU9UIY0-F1
#
_cell.length_a   1.000
_cell.length_b   1.000
_cell.length_c   1.000
_cell.angle_alpha   90.00
_cell.angle_beta   90.00
_cell.angle_gamma   90.00
#
_symmetry.space_group_name_H-M   'P 1'
#
loop_
_entity.id
_entity.type
_entity.pdbx_description
1 polymer ?
#
loop_
_entity_poly.entity_id
_entity_poly.type
_entity_poly.pdbx_seq_one_letter_code
_entity_poly.pdbx_strand_id
1 'polypeptide(L)' 'MDRNTRITVNVLQWNAQSIRPKSTELEALLNQEKIHIAVISETWLFQLSLWYILKGNKVFRDVQVDLIDTA' A
#
# COMPACT_ATOMS: atom_id res chain seq x y z
N MET A 1 -22.28 -28.19 -2.61
CA MET A 1 -21.13 -27.27 -2.52
C MET A 1 -19.87 -28.09 -2.66
N ASP A 2 -19.10 -27.86 -3.73
CA ASP A 2 -17.80 -28.51 -3.92
C ASP A 2 -16.87 -28.10 -2.77
N ARG A 3 -16.26 -29.07 -2.09
CA ARG A 3 -15.41 -28.84 -0.91
C ARG A 3 -14.02 -28.31 -1.27
N ASN A 4 -13.70 -28.19 -2.57
CA ASN A 4 -12.37 -27.82 -3.05
C ASN A 4 -12.33 -26.47 -3.78
N THR A 5 -13.01 -25.43 -3.26
CA THR A 5 -12.75 -24.07 -3.72
C THR A 5 -11.36 -23.64 -3.27
N ARG A 6 -10.39 -23.66 -4.20
CA ARG A 6 -9.07 -23.09 -3.99
C ARG A 6 -9.17 -21.58 -4.16
N ILE A 7 -8.93 -20.84 -3.08
CA ILE A 7 -8.82 -19.37 -3.11
C ILE A 7 -7.34 -19.03 -3.17
N THR A 8 -6.92 -18.36 -4.24
CA THR A 8 -5.57 -17.83 -4.38
C THR A 8 -5.56 -16.38 -3.91
N VAL A 9 -4.61 -16.03 -3.05
CA VAL A 9 -4.40 -14.66 -2.56
C VAL A 9 -3.06 -14.16 -3.09
N ASN A 10 -3.08 -13.11 -3.89
CA ASN A 10 -1.88 -12.49 -4.44
C ASN A 10 -1.38 -11.40 -3.49
N VAL A 11 -0.13 -11.51 -3.05
CA VAL A 11 0.52 -10.57 -2.13
C VAL A 11 1.70 -9.91 -2.84
N LEU A 12 1.75 -8.58 -2.79
CA LEU A 12 2.87 -7.78 -3.27
C LEU A 12 3.69 -7.27 -2.07
N GLN A 13 5.00 -7.41 -2.14
CA GLN A 13 5.93 -6.70 -1.25
C GLN A 13 6.81 -5.79 -2.11
N TRP A 14 6.85 -4.51 -1.77
CA TRP A 14 7.55 -3.52 -2.60
C TRP A 14 8.23 -2.44 -1.77
N ASN A 15 9.46 -2.10 -2.13
CA ASN A 15 10.17 -0.95 -1.60
C ASN A 15 9.99 0.21 -2.59
N ALA A 16 9.26 1.24 -2.19
CA ALA A 16 8.87 2.31 -3.10
C ALA A 16 9.98 3.34 -3.35
N GLN A 17 10.89 3.56 -2.39
CA GLN A 17 11.88 4.66 -2.44
C GLN A 17 11.24 5.99 -2.92
N SER A 18 10.21 6.46 -2.19
CA SER A 18 9.23 7.46 -2.61
C SER A 18 8.10 6.90 -3.49
N ILE A 19 6.89 6.81 -2.91
CA ILE A 19 5.71 6.29 -3.61
C ILE A 19 5.03 7.32 -4.50
N ARG A 20 5.15 8.62 -4.19
CA ARG A 20 4.43 9.70 -4.89
C ARG A 20 4.66 9.72 -6.41
N PRO A 21 5.89 9.62 -6.94
CA PRO A 21 6.10 9.62 -8.39
C PRO A 21 5.65 8.32 -9.06
N LYS A 22 5.39 7.25 -8.29
CA LYS A 22 5.09 5.90 -8.79
C LYS A 22 3.64 5.48 -8.52
N SER A 23 2.79 6.40 -8.07
CA SER A 23 1.42 6.09 -7.66
C SER A 23 0.59 5.48 -8.79
N THR A 24 0.70 6.02 -10.00
CA THR A 24 -0.04 5.54 -11.17
C THR A 24 0.46 4.17 -11.63
N GLU A 25 1.77 3.94 -11.59
CA GLU A 25 2.37 2.64 -11.91
C GLU A 25 1.95 1.58 -10.90
N LEU A 26 1.98 1.93 -9.61
CA LEU A 26 1.52 1.06 -8.55
C LEU A 26 0.03 0.68 -8.73
N GLU A 27 -0.84 1.66 -9.01
CA GLU A 27 -2.26 1.38 -9.25
C GLU A 27 -2.46 0.42 -10.44
N ALA A 28 -1.72 0.62 -11.53
CA ALA A 28 -1.74 -0.29 -12.67
C ALA A 28 -1.29 -1.70 -12.28
N LEU A 29 -0.16 -1.82 -11.56
CA LEU A 29 0.37 -3.10 -11.08
C LEU A 29 -0.63 -3.85 -10.20
N LEU A 30 -1.21 -3.17 -9.22
CA LEU A 30 -2.20 -3.78 -8.31
C LEU A 30 -3.40 -4.34 -9.06
N ASN A 31 -3.87 -3.62 -10.07
CA ASN A 31 -5.04 -4.00 -10.88
C ASN A 31 -4.76 -5.09 -11.91
N GLN A 32 -3.59 -5.05 -12.56
CA GLN A 32 -3.17 -6.02 -13.57
C GLN A 32 -2.89 -7.38 -12.94
N GLU A 33 -2.09 -7.39 -11.87
CA GLU A 33 -1.67 -8.62 -11.18
C GLU A 33 -2.70 -9.13 -10.17
N LYS A 34 -3.86 -8.47 -10.07
CA LYS A 34 -4.95 -8.82 -9.12
C LYS A 34 -4.41 -8.96 -7.70
N ILE A 35 -3.62 -7.99 -7.26
CA ILE A 35 -3.04 -7.97 -5.92
C ILE A 35 -4.16 -7.76 -4.91
N HIS A 36 -4.19 -8.61 -3.88
CA HIS A 36 -5.18 -8.54 -2.80
C HIS A 36 -4.61 -7.82 -1.58
N ILE A 37 -3.31 -7.99 -1.33
CA ILE A 37 -2.60 -7.38 -0.20
C ILE A 37 -1.28 -6.83 -0.73
N ALA A 38 -0.99 -5.56 -0.45
CA ALA A 38 0.28 -4.94 -0.78
C ALA A 38 0.96 -4.40 0.48
N VAL A 39 2.21 -4.78 0.70
CA VAL A 39 3.08 -4.28 1.76
C VAL A 39 4.13 -3.39 1.12
N ILE A 40 4.08 -2.09 1.42
CA ILE A 40 4.92 -1.10 0.76
C ILE A 40 5.78 -0.37 1.80
N SER A 41 7.10 -0.45 1.65
CA SER A 41 8.08 0.25 2.49
C SER A 41 8.68 1.48 1.79
N GLU A 42 9.42 2.31 2.53
CA GLU A 42 10.10 3.50 2.01
C GLU A 42 9.17 4.44 1.24
N THR A 43 7.95 4.64 1.74
CA THR A 43 6.94 5.47 1.07
C THR A 43 7.28 6.96 1.14
N TRP A 44 8.05 7.38 2.16
CA TRP A 44 8.54 8.75 2.42
C TRP A 44 7.44 9.81 2.46
N LEU A 45 6.32 9.46 3.07
CA LEU A 45 5.13 10.29 3.12
C LEU A 45 5.12 11.14 4.39
N PHE A 46 5.31 12.45 4.30
CA PHE A 46 5.41 13.29 5.50
C PHE A 46 4.07 13.64 6.18
N GLN A 47 2.91 13.39 5.56
CA GLN A 47 1.59 13.70 6.14
C GLN A 47 0.50 12.69 5.73
N LEU A 48 -0.66 12.77 6.41
CA LEU A 48 -1.90 12.00 6.15
C LEU A 48 -2.55 12.25 4.77
N SER A 49 -1.90 12.99 3.86
CA SER A 49 -2.47 13.48 2.60
C SER A 49 -2.64 12.43 1.50
N LEU A 50 -2.79 11.15 1.87
CA LEU A 50 -2.67 10.02 0.95
C LEU A 50 -3.84 9.05 0.90
N TRP A 51 -4.97 9.44 1.48
CA TRP A 51 -6.25 8.76 1.26
C TRP A 51 -6.69 8.77 -0.21
N TYR A 52 -6.08 9.60 -1.07
CA TYR A 52 -6.50 9.76 -2.47
C TYR A 52 -5.79 8.85 -3.49
N ILE A 53 -4.66 8.20 -3.16
CA ILE A 53 -3.87 7.49 -4.20
C ILE A 53 -4.41 6.09 -4.54
N LEU A 54 -5.10 5.40 -3.63
CA LEU A 54 -5.58 4.03 -3.88
C LEU A 54 -7.10 3.93 -3.64
N LYS A 55 -7.90 4.57 -4.50
CA LYS A 55 -9.36 4.48 -4.43
C LYS A 55 -9.81 3.01 -4.40
N GLY A 56 -10.67 2.66 -3.45
CA GLY A 56 -11.21 1.31 -3.29
C GLY A 56 -10.37 0.36 -2.43
N ASN A 57 -9.15 0.74 -2.04
CA ASN A 57 -8.31 -0.06 -1.15
C ASN A 57 -8.34 0.46 0.29
N LYS A 58 -8.38 -0.45 1.26
CA LYS A 58 -8.17 -0.08 2.67
C LYS A 58 -6.67 0.06 2.91
N VAL A 59 -6.24 1.25 3.29
CA VAL A 59 -4.83 1.55 3.56
C VAL A 59 -4.60 1.62 5.06
N PHE A 60 -3.70 0.78 5.55
CA PHE A 60 -3.15 0.85 6.90
C PHE A 60 -1.73 1.36 6.80
N ARG A 61 -1.38 2.32 7.64
CA ARG A 61 -0.07 2.96 7.60
C ARG A 61 0.50 3.01 9.00
N ASP A 62 1.73 2.54 9.14
CA ASP A 62 2.54 2.84 10.30
C ASP A 62 3.10 4.28 10.16
N VAL A 63 2.73 5.13 11.10
CA VAL A 63 3.18 6.53 11.15
C VAL A 63 4.00 6.65 12.40
N GLN A 64 5.32 6.70 12.22
CA GLN A 64 6.21 7.12 13.30
C GLN A 64 5.99 8.62 13.49
N VAL A 65 5.32 8.97 14.59
CA VAL A 65 5.20 10.36 15.02
C VAL A 65 6.48 10.63 15.79
N ASP A 66 7.42 11.36 15.17
CA ASP A 66 8.57 11.87 15.91
C ASP A 66 8.01 12.79 16.99
N LEU A 67 8.13 12.37 18.25
CA LEU A 67 7.88 13.23 19.39
C LEU A 67 8.94 14.31 19.34
N ILE A 68 8.55 15.51 18.90
CA ILE A 68 9.39 16.68 19.01
C ILE A 68 9.46 16.97 20.51
N ASP A 69 10.54 16.55 21.17
CA ASP A 69 10.88 17.03 22.49
C ASP A 69 11.10 18.55 22.37
N THR A 70 10.06 19.31 22.71
CA THR A 70 10.18 20.73 23.05
C THR A 70 11.03 20.84 24.31
N ALA A 71 12.34 21.02 24.12
CA ALA A 71 13.27 21.47 25.15
C ALA A 71 13.17 22.99 25.35
#